data_AF-A0A3B8X8I0-F1
#
_entry.id   AF-A0A3B8X8I0-F1
#
_cell.length_a   1.000
_cell.length_b   1.000
_cell.length_c   1.000
_cell.angle_alpha   90.00
_cell.angle_beta   90.00
_cell.angle_gamma   90.00
#
_symmetry.space_group_name_H-M   'P 1'
#
loop_
_entity.id
_entity.type
_entity.pdbx_description
1 polymer ?
#
loop_
_entity_poly.entity_id
_entity_poly.type
_entity_poly.pdbx_seq_one_letter_code
_entity_poly.pdbx_strand_id
1 'polypeptide(L)' 'MMGGENSMVQWVKHRPAYAGPDYIHFTSEGARKVGDALSQSILTCYNFYQLRKTYPARKVEEAMHP' A
#
# COMPACT_ATOMS: atom_id res chain seq x y z
N MET A 1 0.16 -4.62 1.16
CA MET A 1 -0.31 -5.16 2.45
C MET A 1 -0.12 -6.68 2.49
N MET A 2 -0.33 -7.33 3.65
CA MET A 2 0.06 -8.74 3.85
C MET A 2 -0.61 -9.74 2.91
N GLY A 3 -1.83 -9.45 2.43
CA GLY A 3 -2.55 -10.32 1.49
C GLY A 3 -3.85 -10.91 2.02
N GLY A 4 -4.30 -10.50 3.22
CA GLY A 4 -5.59 -10.91 3.78
C GLY A 4 -5.50 -12.10 4.73
N GLU A 5 -6.61 -12.81 4.90
CA GLU A 5 -6.70 -13.97 5.79
C GLU A 5 -5.64 -15.02 5.44
N ASN A 6 -5.05 -15.65 6.47
CA ASN A 6 -4.03 -16.70 6.35
C ASN A 6 -2.70 -16.29 5.67
N SER A 7 -2.53 -15.00 5.32
CA SER A 7 -1.29 -14.52 4.68
C SER A 7 -0.07 -14.49 5.60
N MET A 8 -0.26 -14.47 6.93
CA MET A 8 0.82 -14.44 7.91
C MET A 8 1.76 -15.66 7.78
N VAL A 9 1.22 -16.83 7.43
CA VAL A 9 2.02 -18.05 7.20
C VAL A 9 3.04 -17.84 6.08
N GLN A 10 2.67 -17.09 5.04
CA GLN A 10 3.59 -16.77 3.94
C GLN A 10 4.68 -15.80 4.39
N TRP A 11 4.35 -14.86 5.28
CA TRP A 11 5.31 -13.89 5.82
C TRP A 11 6.35 -14.54 6.74
N VAL A 12 5.96 -15.55 7.51
CA VAL A 12 6.89 -16.37 8.32
C VAL A 12 7.78 -17.23 7.41
N LYS A 13 7.22 -17.79 6.33
CA LYS A 13 7.97 -18.64 5.38
C LYS A 13 8.84 -17.86 4.39
N HIS A 14 8.66 -16.54 4.27
CA HIS A 14 9.43 -15.71 3.34
C HIS A 14 10.94 -15.68 3.68
N ARG A 15 11.77 -15.32 2.69
CA ARG A 15 13.23 -15.20 2.85
C ARG A 15 13.70 -13.89 2.19
N PRO A 16 14.13 -12.87 2.97
CA PRO A 16 14.23 -12.84 4.44
C PRO A 16 12.84 -12.97 5.10
N ALA A 17 12.77 -13.49 6.34
CA ALA A 17 11.49 -13.61 7.03
C ALA A 17 10.89 -12.23 7.28
N TYR A 18 9.60 -12.05 6.99
CA TYR A 18 8.88 -10.80 7.27
C TYR A 18 8.10 -10.86 8.59
N ALA A 19 7.79 -12.05 9.09
CA ALA A 19 7.18 -12.22 10.40
C ALA A 19 7.98 -13.22 11.24
N GLY A 20 7.91 -13.04 12.57
CA GLY A 20 8.50 -13.93 13.55
C GLY A 20 7.80 -15.29 13.59
N PRO A 21 8.47 -16.33 14.12
CA PRO A 21 7.89 -17.67 14.22
C PRO A 21 6.69 -17.77 15.16
N ASP A 22 6.40 -16.71 15.92
CA ASP A 22 5.22 -16.59 16.78
C ASP A 22 3.93 -16.26 16.00
N TYR A 23 4.04 -15.97 14.69
CA TYR A 23 2.93 -15.56 13.81
C TYR A 23 2.21 -14.28 14.27
N ILE A 24 2.81 -13.49 15.16
CA ILE A 24 2.22 -12.26 15.72
C ILE A 24 3.05 -11.05 15.32
N HIS A 25 4.37 -11.10 15.55
CA HIS A 25 5.23 -9.92 15.37
C HIS A 25 5.91 -9.91 14.00
N PHE A 26 6.10 -8.72 13.44
CA PHE A 26 6.96 -8.54 12.27
C PHE A 26 8.44 -8.62 12.66
N THR A 27 9.26 -9.07 11.71
CA THR A 27 10.69 -8.78 11.74
C THR A 27 10.93 -7.33 11.32
N SER A 28 12.17 -6.83 11.46
CA SER A 28 12.54 -5.50 10.95
C SER A 28 12.24 -5.33 9.46
N GLU A 29 12.48 -6.37 8.65
CA GLU A 29 12.18 -6.35 7.21
C GLU A 29 10.67 -6.33 6.92
N GLY A 30 9.87 -7.08 7.69
CA GLY A 30 8.42 -7.03 7.55
C GLY A 30 7.85 -5.68 7.95
N ALA A 31 8.31 -5.12 9.07
CA ALA A 31 7.90 -3.80 9.52
C ALA A 31 8.24 -2.72 8.49
N ARG A 32 9.46 -2.76 7.93
CA ARG A 32 9.88 -1.87 6.83
C ARG A 32 8.95 -2.00 5.63
N LYS A 33 8.66 -3.22 5.18
CA LYS A 33 7.78 -3.48 4.02
C LYS A 33 6.37 -2.92 4.23
N VAL A 34 5.79 -3.07 5.43
CA VAL A 34 4.48 -2.49 5.76
C VAL A 34 4.56 -0.97 5.81
N GLY A 35 5.59 -0.40 6.42
CA GLY A 35 5.83 1.05 6.47
C GLY A 35 5.96 1.67 5.09
N ASP A 36 6.74 1.05 4.20
CA ASP A 36 6.90 1.49 2.81
C ASP A 36 5.57 1.48 2.06
N ALA A 37 4.78 0.41 2.20
CA ALA A 37 3.48 0.28 1.55
C ALA A 37 2.47 1.33 2.06
N LEU A 38 2.46 1.62 3.36
CA LEU A 38 1.61 2.66 3.94
C LEU A 38 2.02 4.05 3.44
N SER A 39 3.32 4.37 3.49
CA SER A 39 3.87 5.64 3.01
C SER A 39 3.51 5.89 1.53
N GLN A 40 3.72 4.89 0.68
CA GLN A 40 3.35 4.96 -0.74
C GLN A 40 1.85 5.19 -0.94
N SER A 41 1.00 4.56 -0.11
CA SER A 41 -0.45 4.73 -0.19
C SER A 41 -0.86 6.16 0.15
N ILE A 42 -0.25 6.76 1.19
CA ILE A 42 -0.48 8.16 1.57
C ILE A 42 -0.04 9.11 0.45
N LEU A 43 1.17 8.92 -0.08
CA LEU A 43 1.69 9.71 -1.19
C LEU A 43 0.80 9.61 -2.44
N THR A 44 0.32 8.40 -2.74
CA THR A 44 -0.61 8.17 -3.85
C THR A 44 -1.90 8.98 -3.67
N CYS A 45 -2.52 8.89 -2.49
CA CYS A 45 -3.70 9.69 -2.16
C CYS A 45 -3.44 11.21 -2.26
N TYR A 46 -2.28 11.67 -1.78
CA TYR A 46 -1.88 13.07 -1.88
C TYR A 46 -1.73 13.51 -3.34
N ASN A 47 -1.06 12.72 -4.18
CA ASN A 47 -0.89 13.02 -5.59
C ASN A 47 -2.24 13.10 -6.31
N PHE A 48 -3.17 12.18 -6.03
CA PHE A 48 -4.54 12.28 -6.55
C PHE A 48 -5.29 13.52 -6.07
N TYR A 49 -5.09 13.92 -4.82
CA TYR A 49 -5.65 15.18 -4.32
C TYR A 49 -5.10 16.39 -5.08
N GLN A 50 -3.77 16.48 -5.28
CA GLN A 50 -3.16 17.56 -6.06
C GLN A 50 -3.65 17.57 -7.51
N LEU A 51 -3.71 16.40 -8.14
CA LEU A 51 -4.25 16.25 -9.49
C LEU A 51 -5.67 16.81 -9.59
N ARG A 52 -6.56 16.44 -8.68
CA ARG A 52 -7.94 16.96 -8.66
C ARG A 52 -8.03 18.47 -8.44
N LYS A 53 -7.05 19.09 -7.77
CA LYS A 53 -7.00 20.54 -7.63
C LYS A 53 -6.55 21.24 -8.91
N THR A 54 -5.64 20.62 -9.66
CA THR A 54 -5.09 21.22 -10.87
C THR A 54 -5.92 20.94 -12.12
N TYR A 55 -6.76 19.89 -12.11
CA TYR A 55 -7.70 19.57 -13.18
C TYR A 55 -9.09 20.12 -12.86
N PRO A 56 -9.59 21.16 -13.56
CA PRO A 56 -10.95 21.63 -13.37
C PRO A 56 -11.94 20.52 -13.71
N ALA A 57 -12.98 20.33 -12.90
CA ALA A 57 -13.95 19.25 -13.00
C ALA A 57 -14.51 19.05 -14.44
N ARG A 58 -14.71 20.16 -15.18
CA ARG A 58 -15.16 20.17 -16.58
C ARG A 58 -14.27 19.32 -17.51
N LYS A 59 -12.94 19.37 -17.35
CA LYS A 59 -12.00 18.62 -18.22
C LYS A 59 -12.01 17.11 -17.93
N VAL A 60 -12.44 16.69 -16.74
CA VAL A 60 -12.56 15.28 -16.36
C VAL A 60 -13.84 14.68 -16.97
N GLU A 61 -14.94 15.44 -16.97
CA GLU A 61 -16.19 15.01 -17.61
C GLU A 61 -16.04 14.85 -19.12
N GLU A 62 -15.38 15.80 -19.79
CA GLU A 62 -15.08 15.75 -21.23
C GLU A 62 -14.19 14.55 -21.61
N ALA A 63 -13.31 14.08 -20.72
CA ALA A 63 -12.42 12.94 -20.98
C ALA A 63 -13.06 11.57 -20.70
N MET A 64 -14.14 11.53 -19.92
CA MET A 64 -14.80 10.28 -19.46
C MET A 64 -16.03 9.92 -20.31
N HIS A 65 -16.53 10.83 -21.15
CA HIS A 65 -17.60 10.60 -22.12
C HIS A 65 -17.25 11.21 -23.49
N PRO A 66 -16.41 10.53 -24.30
CA PRO A 66 -16.11 10.93 -25.67
C PRO A 66 -17.28 10.70 -26.64
#